data_AF-A0A2Z3GRM1-F1
#
_entry.id   AF-A0A2Z3GRM1-F1
#
_cell.length_a   1.000
_cell.length_b   1.000
_cell.length_c   1.000
_cell.angle_alpha   90.00
_cell.angle_beta   90.00
_cell.angle_gamma   90.00
#
_symmetry.space_group_name_H-M   'P 1'
#
loop_
_entity.id
_entity.type
_entity.pdbx_description
1 polymer ?
#
loop_
_entity_poly.entity_id
_entity_poly.type
_entity_poly.pdbx_seq_one_letter_code
_entity_poly.pdbx_strand_id
1 'polypeptide(L)' 'MLRDLKRKLKKRGNKHRRAELKRDLAENPEEAAHAEEDLGRYRSDTLNRLDNDSTRRKKDGPTPE' A
#
# COMPACT_ATOMS: atom_id res chain seq x y z
N MET A 1 -6.90 12.33 -9.54
CA MET A 1 -7.62 11.14 -10.06
C MET A 1 -6.90 9.82 -9.76
N LEU A 2 -5.79 9.47 -10.42
CA LEU A 2 -5.06 8.20 -10.17
C LEU A 2 -4.47 8.11 -8.76
N ARG A 3 -3.95 9.23 -8.23
CA ARG A 3 -3.45 9.30 -6.86
C ARG A 3 -4.53 9.04 -5.81
N ASP A 4 -5.71 9.62 -5.99
CA ASP A 4 -6.83 9.46 -5.06
C ASP A 4 -7.37 8.03 -5.11
N LEU A 5 -7.41 7.44 -6.31
CA LEU A 5 -7.73 6.03 -6.49
C LEU A 5 -6.73 5.15 -5.73
N LYS A 6 -5.42 5.36 -5.91
CA LYS A 6 -4.37 4.62 -5.19
C LYS A 6 -4.47 4.80 -3.68
N ARG A 7 -4.74 6.01 -3.19
CA ARG A 7 -4.98 6.29 -1.76
C ARG A 7 -6.21 5.55 -1.25
N LYS A 8 -7.32 5.56 -1.98
CA LYS A 8 -8.55 4.82 -1.63
C LYS A 8 -8.28 3.31 -1.58
N LEU A 9 -7.54 2.78 -2.55
CA LEU A 9 -7.18 1.37 -2.62
C LEU A 9 -6.29 0.94 -1.45
N LYS A 10 -5.23 1.71 -1.14
CA LYS A 10 -4.39 1.48 0.04
C LYS A 10 -5.16 1.54 1.36
N LYS A 11 -6.08 2.50 1.50
CA LYS A 11 -6.94 2.60 2.70
C LYS A 11 -7.82 1.35 2.84
N ARG A 12 -8.40 0.86 1.75
CA ARG A 12 -9.20 -0.38 1.74
C ARG A 12 -8.36 -1.61 2.04
N GLY A 13 -7.17 -1.73 1.43
CA GLY A 13 -6.24 -2.83 1.69
C GLY A 13 -5.79 -2.89 3.16
N ASN A 14 -5.42 -1.76 3.76
CA ASN A 14 -5.06 -1.72 5.19
C ASN A 14 -6.27 -2.08 6.09
N LYS A 15 -7.49 -1.65 5.72
CA LYS A 15 -8.69 -2.08 6.45
C LYS A 15 -8.88 -3.60 6.39
N HIS A 16 -8.69 -4.20 5.21
CA HIS A 16 -8.79 -5.65 5.01
C HIS A 16 -7.74 -6.41 5.83
N ARG A 17 -6.46 -6.06 5.65
CA ARG A 17 -5.33 -6.66 6.36
C ARG A 17 -5.54 -6.65 7.88
N ARG A 18 -6.00 -5.52 8.44
CA ARG A 18 -6.26 -5.43 9.89
C ARG A 18 -7.42 -6.31 10.35
N ALA A 19 -8.41 -6.56 9.49
CA ALA A 19 -9.51 -7.44 9.83
C ALA A 19 -9.04 -8.91 9.82
N GLU A 20 -8.25 -9.30 8.82
CA GLU A 20 -7.65 -10.64 8.72
C GLU A 20 -6.71 -10.91 9.91
N LEU A 21 -5.74 -10.04 10.17
CA LEU A 21 -4.83 -10.21 11.32
C LEU A 21 -5.58 -10.35 12.65
N LYS A 22 -6.68 -9.62 12.83
CA LYS A 22 -7.51 -9.75 14.03
C LYS A 22 -8.25 -11.08 14.09
N ARG A 23 -8.70 -11.58 12.94
CA ARG A 23 -9.35 -12.88 12.82
C ARG A 23 -8.36 -14.01 13.08
N ASP A 24 -7.18 -13.95 12.46
CA ASP A 24 -6.13 -14.96 12.61
C ASP A 24 -5.64 -15.03 14.07
N LEU A 25 -5.47 -13.88 14.73
CA LEU A 25 -5.15 -13.84 16.17
C LEU A 25 -6.22 -14.47 17.05
N ALA A 26 -7.50 -14.44 16.63
CA ALA A 26 -8.61 -15.01 17.40
C ALA A 26 -8.82 -16.51 17.10
N GLU A 27 -8.64 -16.92 15.84
CA GLU A 27 -8.88 -18.30 15.38
C GLU A 27 -7.65 -19.20 15.57
N ASN A 28 -6.43 -18.67 15.37
CA ASN A 28 -5.18 -19.42 15.45
C ASN A 28 -4.01 -18.52 15.93
N PRO A 29 -3.98 -18.18 17.24
CA PRO A 29 -3.02 -17.22 17.78
C PRO A 29 -1.55 -17.63 17.64
N GLU A 30 -1.24 -18.94 17.61
CA GLU A 30 0.14 -19.42 17.52
C GLU A 30 0.74 -19.24 16.11
N GLU A 31 -0.05 -19.50 15.07
CA GLU A 31 0.41 -19.36 13.69
C GLU A 31 0.18 -17.95 13.11
N ALA A 32 -0.60 -17.09 13.79
CA ALA A 32 -0.93 -15.74 13.32
C ALA A 32 0.30 -14.87 12.99
N ALA A 33 1.44 -15.10 13.66
CA ALA A 33 2.69 -14.40 13.37
C ALA A 33 3.32 -14.79 12.03
N HIS A 34 2.97 -15.97 11.51
CA HIS A 34 3.48 -16.54 10.26
C HIS A 34 2.50 -16.40 9.09
N ALA A 35 1.32 -15.83 9.32
CA ALA A 35 0.33 -15.60 8.27
C ALA A 35 0.89 -14.65 7.18
N GLU A 36 0.92 -15.12 5.93
CA GLU A 36 1.30 -14.30 4.79
C GLU A 36 0.18 -13.32 4.41
N GLU A 37 0.56 -12.11 4.03
CA GLU A 37 -0.39 -11.08 3.60
C GLU A 37 -0.80 -11.29 2.14
N ASP A 38 -2.06 -11.67 1.89
CA ASP A 38 -2.66 -11.63 0.55
C ASP A 38 -3.58 -10.41 0.37
N LEU A 39 -3.06 -9.41 -0.34
CA LEU A 39 -3.83 -8.19 -0.64
C LEU A 39 -4.81 -8.36 -1.80
N GLY A 40 -4.72 -9.41 -2.62
CA GLY A 40 -5.59 -9.69 -3.77
C GLY A 40 -6.02 -8.43 -4.55
N ARG A 41 -7.33 -8.15 -4.54
CA ARG A 41 -7.94 -6.99 -5.22
C ARG A 41 -7.57 -5.61 -4.67
N TYR A 42 -6.94 -5.56 -3.50
CA TYR A 42 -6.50 -4.32 -2.83
C TYR A 42 -5.04 -3.97 -3.12
N ARG A 43 -4.38 -4.73 -3.98
CA ARG A 43 -3.03 -4.44 -4.47
C ARG A 43 -3.00 -3.11 -5.23
N SER A 44 -2.07 -2.25 -4.85
CA SER A 44 -1.91 -0.89 -5.40
C SER A 44 -0.66 -0.71 -6.25
N ASP A 45 0.07 -1.80 -6.45
CA ASP A 45 1.29 -1.90 -7.25
C ASP A 45 1.03 -1.69 -8.74
N THR A 46 -0.12 -2.14 -9.25
CA THR A 46 -0.60 -1.85 -10.61
C THR A 46 -0.76 -0.34 -10.88
N LEU A 47 -0.91 0.46 -9.81
CA LEU A 47 -1.00 1.93 -9.88
C LEU A 47 0.35 2.63 -9.64
N ASN A 48 1.47 1.89 -9.64
CA ASN A 48 2.80 2.47 -9.66
C ASN A 48 3.14 2.93 -11.07
N ARG A 49 3.85 4.07 -11.21
CA ARG A 49 4.38 4.60 -12.48
C ARG A 49 3.36 4.95 -13.58
N LEU A 50 2.06 4.67 -13.40
CA LEU A 50 0.98 5.19 -14.26
C LEU A 50 0.78 6.70 -14.12
N ASP A 51 1.26 7.26 -13.02
CA ASP A 51 1.29 8.68 -12.72
C ASP A 51 2.69 9.20 -13.07
N ASN A 52 2.92 9.53 -14.35
CA ASN A 52 4.09 10.30 -14.79
C ASN A 52 3.92 11.77 -14.35
N ASP A 53 3.79 11.98 -13.04
CA ASP A 53 3.59 13.29 -12.44
C ASP A 53 4.86 14.14 -12.65
N SER A 54 4.84 14.99 -13.67
CA SER A 54 5.94 15.93 -13.95
C SER A 54 6.18 16.89 -12.78
N THR A 55 5.20 17.06 -11.88
CA THR A 55 5.31 17.91 -10.68
C THR A 55 6.15 17.28 -9.56
N ARG A 56 6.54 16.00 -9.69
CA ARG A 56 7.40 15.28 -8.73
C ARG A 56 8.88 15.22 -9.09
N ARG A 57 9.31 15.86 -10.18
CA ARG A 57 10.74 16.03 -10.42
C ARG A 57 11.33 16.83 -9.26
N LYS A 58 12.30 16.26 -8.53
CA LYS A 58 13.14 17.05 -7.63
C LYS A 58 13.71 18.17 -8.51
N LYS A 59 13.45 19.44 -8.16
CA LYS A 59 14.27 20.53 -8.72
C LYS A 59 15.70 20.19 -8.33
N ASP A 60 16.56 19.97 -9.31
CA ASP A 60 17.99 19.86 -9.09
C ASP A 60 18.39 21.14 -8.34
N GLY A 61 18.58 21.00 -7.02
CA GLY A 61 19.09 22.09 -6.19
C GLY A 61 20.51 22.40 -6.65
N PRO A 62 20.95 23.66 -6.56
CA PRO A 62 22.24 24.05 -7.11
C PRO A 62 23.34 23.20 -6.45
N THR A 63 24.15 22.56 -7.29
CA THR A 63 25.42 21.95 -6.90
C THR A 63 26.24 23.04 -6.18
N PRO A 64 26.64 22.85 -4.91
CA PRO A 64 27.60 23.77 -4.31
C PRO A 64 28.97 23.48 -4.95
N GLU A 65 29.59 24.51 -5.52
CA GLU A 65 30.98 24.53 -5.97
C GLU A 65 31.96 24.39 -4.79
#